data_AF-A0A3B9A1P2-F1
#
_entry.id   AF-A0A3B9A1P2-F1
#
_cell.length_a   1.000
_cell.length_b   1.000
_cell.length_c   1.000
_cell.angle_alpha   90.00
_cell.angle_beta   90.00
_cell.angle_gamma   90.00
#
_symmetry.space_group_name_H-M   'P 1'
#
loop_
_entity.id
_entity.type
_entity.pdbx_description
1 polymer ?
#
loop_
_entity_poly.entity_id
_entity_poly.type
_entity_poly.pdbx_seq_one_letter_code
_entity_poly.pdbx_strand_id
1 'polypeptide(L)'
;KDGTVVWAGIGLYKGPDSPDDPYGIAVAIRHNFGFDRRQLYTIYAHMDRVDVSVGQTVKAGDQLGIVGNTGFTTGPHLHFEVRLERNSYYVTRNPELWLAPPQGWGVLVGRWMKADGSLIRLLDVRVASAELKRSWVVRTYAPESVNSDDYYRENLVLSDLPAGEYTLQFSYNETDYQTRFNILPGAITYITFREGFGFSNRLPDASSSNNLWQPVEP
;
A
#
# COMPACT_ATOMS: atom_id res chain seq x y z
N LYS A 1 -16.45 10.47 3.03
CA LYS A 1 -17.04 9.99 1.76
C LYS A 1 -17.76 8.67 2.02
N ASP A 2 -18.74 8.33 1.20
CA ASP A 2 -19.65 7.19 1.34
C ASP A 2 -19.30 6.03 0.39
N GLY A 3 -19.83 4.85 0.70
CA GLY A 3 -19.68 3.63 -0.10
C GLY A 3 -20.75 2.61 0.23
N THR A 4 -20.85 1.58 -0.61
CA THR A 4 -21.77 0.45 -0.44
C THR A 4 -21.00 -0.80 -0.03
N VAL A 5 -21.47 -1.50 0.99
CA VAL A 5 -20.96 -2.82 1.37
C VAL A 5 -21.32 -3.82 0.28
N VAL A 6 -20.30 -4.42 -0.35
CA VAL A 6 -20.46 -5.43 -1.42
C VAL A 6 -20.06 -6.83 -0.96
N TRP A 7 -19.49 -6.95 0.22
CA TRP A 7 -19.21 -8.23 0.91
C TRP A 7 -19.24 -8.03 2.41
N ALA A 8 -19.81 -8.98 3.15
CA ALA A 8 -19.82 -9.04 4.61
C ALA A 8 -19.95 -10.50 5.05
N GLY A 9 -18.85 -11.11 5.50
CA GLY A 9 -18.83 -12.52 5.91
C GLY A 9 -17.59 -13.27 5.43
N ILE A 10 -17.62 -14.60 5.56
CA ILE A 10 -16.54 -15.50 5.15
C ILE A 10 -16.58 -15.79 3.64
N GLY A 11 -15.43 -16.09 3.03
CA GLY A 11 -15.37 -16.57 1.65
C GLY A 11 -15.12 -15.48 0.59
N LEU A 12 -14.54 -14.33 0.98
CA LEU A 12 -14.30 -13.21 0.07
C LEU A 12 -13.47 -13.60 -1.16
N TYR A 13 -12.54 -14.55 -1.01
CA TYR A 13 -11.62 -14.98 -2.06
C TYR A 13 -12.03 -16.29 -2.72
N LYS A 14 -12.39 -17.30 -1.92
CA LYS A 14 -12.73 -18.66 -2.39
C LYS A 14 -14.20 -18.81 -2.77
N GLY A 15 -15.05 -17.87 -2.39
CA GLY A 15 -16.50 -17.91 -2.59
C GLY A 15 -17.25 -18.21 -1.28
N PRO A 16 -18.58 -18.00 -1.28
CA PRO A 16 -19.42 -18.18 -0.08
C PRO A 16 -19.21 -19.53 0.59
N ASP A 17 -19.35 -19.56 1.92
CA ASP A 17 -19.26 -20.78 2.74
C ASP A 17 -17.93 -21.54 2.66
N SER A 18 -16.83 -20.85 2.32
CA SER A 18 -15.47 -21.40 2.34
C SER A 18 -14.79 -21.18 3.69
N PRO A 19 -14.84 -22.13 4.65
CA PRO A 19 -14.30 -21.94 6.00
C PRO A 19 -12.77 -21.79 6.03
N ASP A 20 -12.09 -22.23 4.97
CA ASP A 20 -10.65 -22.17 4.77
C ASP A 20 -10.22 -20.96 3.92
N ASP A 21 -11.08 -19.95 3.76
CA ASP A 21 -10.74 -18.71 3.07
C ASP A 21 -9.64 -17.94 3.83
N PRO A 22 -8.56 -17.52 3.14
CA PRO A 22 -7.42 -16.86 3.80
C PRO A 22 -7.81 -15.56 4.50
N TYR A 23 -8.83 -14.83 4.01
CA TYR A 23 -9.29 -13.59 4.64
C TYR A 23 -10.11 -13.82 5.92
N GLY A 24 -10.61 -15.04 6.13
CA GLY A 24 -11.59 -15.29 7.18
C GLY A 24 -12.86 -14.45 6.97
N ILE A 25 -13.37 -13.86 8.04
CA ILE A 25 -14.50 -12.93 7.96
C ILE A 25 -13.97 -11.58 7.45
N ALA A 26 -14.59 -11.06 6.40
CA ALA A 26 -14.19 -9.80 5.78
C ALA A 26 -15.37 -8.90 5.42
N VAL A 27 -15.07 -7.62 5.25
CA VAL A 27 -15.96 -6.60 4.68
C VAL A 27 -15.28 -6.01 3.45
N ALA A 28 -16.00 -5.92 2.34
CA ALA A 28 -15.55 -5.18 1.17
C ALA A 28 -16.51 -4.02 0.90
N ILE A 29 -15.96 -2.81 0.76
CA ILE A 29 -16.72 -1.60 0.44
C ILE A 29 -16.39 -1.18 -0.98
N ARG A 30 -17.41 -0.98 -1.81
CA ARG A 30 -17.32 -0.24 -3.08
C ARG A 30 -17.59 1.22 -2.81
N HIS A 31 -16.60 2.08 -3.01
CA HIS A 31 -16.75 3.51 -2.76
C HIS A 31 -17.60 4.19 -3.83
N ASN A 32 -18.37 5.22 -3.48
CA ASN A 32 -19.18 5.96 -4.47
C ASN A 32 -18.34 6.94 -5.31
N PHE A 33 -17.03 6.98 -5.06
CA PHE A 33 -16.03 7.71 -5.82
C PHE A 33 -14.97 6.73 -6.36
N GLY A 34 -14.27 7.16 -7.41
CA GLY A 34 -13.17 6.41 -8.00
C GLY A 34 -11.83 7.16 -7.94
N PHE A 35 -10.82 6.57 -8.56
CA PHE A 35 -9.52 7.18 -8.79
C PHE A 35 -9.11 6.94 -10.24
N ASP A 36 -8.74 8.00 -10.95
CA ASP A 36 -8.37 7.95 -12.37
C ASP A 36 -9.38 7.12 -13.20
N ARG A 37 -10.66 7.47 -13.07
CA ARG A 37 -11.81 6.83 -13.73
C ARG A 37 -12.03 5.34 -13.40
N ARG A 38 -11.31 4.78 -12.43
CA ARG A 38 -11.47 3.40 -11.97
C ARG A 38 -12.25 3.35 -10.66
N GLN A 39 -13.09 2.33 -10.52
CA GLN A 39 -13.83 2.06 -9.29
C GLN A 39 -12.88 1.71 -8.15
N LEU A 40 -13.07 2.33 -6.98
CA LEU A 40 -12.28 2.07 -5.77
C LEU A 40 -13.00 1.10 -4.84
N TYR A 41 -12.25 0.18 -4.25
CA TYR A 41 -12.70 -0.72 -3.20
C TYR A 41 -11.70 -0.73 -2.03
N THR A 42 -12.22 -0.92 -0.82
CA THR A 42 -11.41 -1.20 0.38
C THR A 42 -11.88 -2.46 1.08
N ILE A 43 -10.93 -3.29 1.50
CA ILE A 43 -11.19 -4.57 2.16
C ILE A 43 -10.68 -4.51 3.60
N TYR A 44 -11.46 -5.07 4.51
CA TYR A 44 -11.15 -5.21 5.94
C TYR A 44 -11.36 -6.68 6.30
N ALA A 45 -10.29 -7.38 6.68
CA ALA A 45 -10.33 -8.83 6.88
C ALA A 45 -9.77 -9.25 8.23
N HIS A 46 -9.83 -10.56 8.50
CA HIS A 46 -9.53 -11.18 9.78
C HIS A 46 -10.45 -10.67 10.90
N MET A 47 -11.69 -10.30 10.57
CA MET A 47 -12.65 -9.79 11.53
C MET A 47 -13.07 -10.88 12.52
N ASP A 48 -13.34 -10.53 13.77
CA ASP A 48 -14.01 -11.40 14.74
C ASP A 48 -15.53 -11.40 14.49
N ARG A 49 -16.06 -10.21 14.23
CA ARG A 49 -17.47 -9.97 13.91
C ARG A 49 -17.61 -8.83 12.92
N VAL A 50 -18.65 -8.92 12.08
CA VAL A 50 -19.08 -7.86 11.17
C VAL A 50 -20.44 -7.33 11.62
N ASP A 51 -20.56 -6.01 11.69
CA ASP A 51 -21.74 -5.29 12.16
C ASP A 51 -22.54 -4.65 11.01
N VAL A 52 -22.16 -4.93 9.76
CA VAL A 52 -22.78 -4.40 8.52
C VAL A 52 -23.27 -5.51 7.60
N SER A 53 -24.22 -5.19 6.72
CA SER A 53 -24.80 -6.14 5.76
C SER A 53 -24.51 -5.74 4.31
N VAL A 54 -24.48 -6.71 3.39
CA VAL A 54 -24.36 -6.45 1.95
C VAL A 54 -25.51 -5.54 1.49
N GLY A 55 -25.19 -4.53 0.68
CA GLY A 55 -26.12 -3.49 0.22
C GLY A 55 -26.23 -2.28 1.15
N GLN A 56 -25.70 -2.35 2.37
CA GLN A 56 -25.69 -1.22 3.30
C GLN A 56 -24.81 -0.08 2.77
N THR A 57 -25.30 1.15 2.83
CA THR A 57 -24.48 2.35 2.62
C THR A 57 -23.79 2.72 3.93
N VAL A 58 -22.49 2.98 3.86
CA VAL A 58 -21.63 3.37 4.98
C VAL A 58 -20.86 4.64 4.64
N LYS A 59 -20.51 5.41 5.67
CA LYS A 59 -19.70 6.63 5.57
C LYS A 59 -18.37 6.43 6.27
N ALA A 60 -17.37 7.20 5.85
CA ALA A 60 -16.10 7.27 6.58
C ALA A 60 -16.35 7.61 8.06
N GLY A 61 -15.82 6.79 8.96
CA GLY A 61 -16.04 6.87 10.41
C GLY A 61 -17.08 5.88 10.95
N ASP A 62 -17.92 5.28 10.10
CA ASP A 62 -18.87 4.25 10.53
C ASP A 62 -18.13 2.97 10.94
N GLN A 63 -18.59 2.34 12.02
CA GLN A 63 -18.07 1.06 12.46
C GLN A 63 -18.55 -0.06 11.54
N LEU A 64 -17.61 -0.89 11.07
CA LEU A 64 -17.91 -2.04 10.22
C LEU A 64 -17.99 -3.36 10.99
N GLY A 65 -17.38 -3.43 12.17
CA GLY A 65 -17.20 -4.65 12.93
C GLY A 65 -16.05 -4.54 13.91
N ILE A 66 -15.59 -5.69 14.40
CA ILE A 66 -14.48 -5.82 15.36
C ILE A 66 -13.37 -6.68 14.74
N VAL A 67 -12.12 -6.22 14.87
CA VAL A 67 -10.93 -6.96 14.45
C VAL A 67 -10.78 -8.23 15.26
N GLY A 68 -10.39 -9.32 14.61
CA GLY A 68 -10.24 -10.63 15.23
C GLY A 68 -9.03 -11.39 14.70
N ASN A 69 -9.22 -12.70 14.59
CA ASN A 69 -8.17 -13.65 14.22
C ASN A 69 -8.71 -14.76 13.28
N THR A 70 -9.69 -14.44 12.44
CA THR A 70 -10.29 -15.42 11.52
C THR A 70 -9.48 -15.54 10.22
N GLY A 71 -9.55 -16.70 9.56
CA GLY A 71 -8.77 -16.98 8.34
C GLY A 71 -7.32 -17.37 8.64
N PHE A 72 -6.41 -17.08 7.72
CA PHE A 72 -5.00 -17.48 7.82
C PHE A 72 -4.18 -16.38 8.48
N THR A 73 -4.15 -16.39 9.81
CA THR A 73 -3.50 -15.38 10.65
C THR A 73 -2.53 -16.03 11.64
N THR A 74 -1.54 -15.25 12.10
CA THR A 74 -0.63 -15.65 13.17
C THR A 74 -0.99 -15.08 14.54
N GLY A 75 -1.96 -14.16 14.58
CA GLY A 75 -2.44 -13.48 15.76
C GLY A 75 -3.39 -12.32 15.39
N PRO A 76 -4.14 -11.76 16.36
CA PRO A 76 -5.17 -10.78 16.05
C PRO A 76 -4.61 -9.50 15.39
N HIS A 77 -5.10 -9.17 14.20
CA HIS A 77 -4.74 -7.95 13.47
C HIS A 77 -5.76 -7.66 12.37
N LEU A 78 -5.76 -6.43 11.86
CA LEU A 78 -6.54 -6.06 10.67
C LEU A 78 -5.68 -6.25 9.42
N HIS A 79 -6.19 -7.03 8.46
CA HIS A 79 -5.66 -7.00 7.09
C HIS A 79 -6.49 -6.01 6.26
N PHE A 80 -5.83 -4.98 5.74
CA PHE A 80 -6.45 -3.89 5.00
C PHE A 80 -5.92 -3.85 3.57
N GLU A 81 -6.82 -3.68 2.60
CA GLU A 81 -6.42 -3.52 1.20
C GLU A 81 -7.14 -2.37 0.52
N VAL A 82 -6.46 -1.83 -0.48
CA VAL A 82 -7.03 -0.97 -1.50
C VAL A 82 -7.01 -1.70 -2.84
N ARG A 83 -8.14 -1.72 -3.56
CA ARG A 83 -8.25 -2.32 -4.89
C ARG A 83 -8.85 -1.34 -5.87
N LEU A 84 -8.38 -1.38 -7.12
CA LEU A 84 -8.93 -0.59 -8.22
C LEU A 84 -9.61 -1.47 -9.27
N GLU A 85 -10.55 -0.88 -10.02
CA GLU A 85 -11.32 -1.48 -11.12
C GLU A 85 -12.39 -2.47 -10.69
N ARG A 86 -12.03 -3.47 -9.87
CA ARG A 86 -12.93 -4.54 -9.42
C ARG A 86 -12.55 -5.03 -8.04
N ASN A 87 -13.48 -5.68 -7.36
CA ASN A 87 -13.21 -6.36 -6.10
C ASN A 87 -12.48 -7.69 -6.35
N SER A 88 -11.16 -7.64 -6.62
CA SER A 88 -10.34 -8.82 -6.89
C SER A 88 -8.94 -8.69 -6.28
N TYR A 89 -8.45 -9.79 -5.70
CA TYR A 89 -7.10 -9.89 -5.12
C TYR A 89 -5.98 -9.46 -6.09
N TYR A 90 -6.18 -9.67 -7.40
CA TYR A 90 -5.15 -9.40 -8.41
C TYR A 90 -5.00 -7.94 -8.80
N VAL A 91 -5.81 -7.03 -8.25
CA VAL A 91 -5.79 -5.58 -8.56
C VAL A 91 -5.61 -4.73 -7.30
N THR A 92 -4.92 -5.29 -6.30
CA THR A 92 -4.51 -4.60 -5.07
C THR A 92 -3.46 -3.54 -5.35
N ARG A 93 -3.52 -2.43 -4.60
CA ARG A 93 -2.50 -1.38 -4.54
C ARG A 93 -1.92 -1.34 -3.13
N ASN A 94 -0.72 -0.78 -2.97
CA ASN A 94 -0.16 -0.58 -1.64
C ASN A 94 -0.98 0.45 -0.87
N PRO A 95 -1.66 0.10 0.24
CA PRO A 95 -2.54 1.01 0.96
C PRO A 95 -1.81 2.23 1.53
N GLU A 96 -0.50 2.16 1.75
CA GLU A 96 0.30 3.26 2.28
C GLU A 96 0.28 4.52 1.40
N LEU A 97 0.07 4.36 0.08
CA LEU A 97 -0.09 5.50 -0.84
C LEU A 97 -1.51 6.08 -0.85
N TRP A 98 -2.43 5.47 -0.13
CA TRP A 98 -3.85 5.84 -0.04
C TRP A 98 -4.25 6.34 1.35
N LEU A 99 -3.33 6.29 2.29
CA LEU A 99 -3.48 6.79 3.65
C LEU A 99 -2.71 8.10 3.78
N ALA A 100 -3.30 9.06 4.49
CA ALA A 100 -2.59 10.28 4.85
C ALA A 100 -1.62 9.95 6.00
N PRO A 101 -0.32 10.26 5.88
CA PRO A 101 0.61 10.08 6.99
C PRO A 101 0.25 11.03 8.14
N PRO A 102 0.59 10.68 9.40
CA PRO A 102 0.42 11.58 10.54
C PRO A 102 1.13 12.94 10.34
N GLN A 103 0.62 13.98 11.01
CA GLN A 103 1.25 15.31 10.94
C GLN A 103 2.71 15.26 11.39
N GLY A 104 3.62 15.75 10.55
CA GLY A 104 5.07 15.72 10.79
C GLY A 104 5.78 14.50 10.21
N TRP A 105 5.05 13.61 9.54
CA TRP A 105 5.56 12.35 8.98
C TRP A 105 5.43 12.37 7.46
N GLY A 106 6.22 11.56 6.76
CA GLY A 106 6.18 11.41 5.32
C GLY A 106 6.35 9.96 4.88
N VAL A 107 6.42 9.76 3.57
CA VAL A 107 6.40 8.42 2.95
C VAL A 107 7.62 8.23 2.06
N LEU A 108 8.36 7.14 2.26
CA LEU A 108 9.38 6.68 1.32
C LEU A 108 8.72 5.82 0.25
N VAL A 109 8.92 6.18 -1.01
CA VAL A 109 8.46 5.43 -2.19
C VAL A 109 9.64 5.01 -3.03
N GLY A 110 9.66 3.74 -3.39
CA GLY A 110 10.87 3.06 -3.81
C GLY A 110 10.73 2.25 -5.10
N ARG A 111 11.70 2.35 -6.01
CA ARG A 111 11.79 1.47 -7.19
C ARG A 111 13.17 0.84 -7.36
N TRP A 112 13.27 -0.46 -7.07
CA TRP A 112 14.49 -1.26 -7.20
C TRP A 112 14.48 -2.10 -8.47
N MET A 113 15.51 -1.92 -9.30
CA MET A 113 15.60 -2.49 -10.64
C MET A 113 16.95 -3.17 -10.88
N LYS A 114 16.92 -4.27 -11.64
CA LYS A 114 18.11 -4.87 -12.25
C LYS A 114 18.62 -4.00 -13.40
N ALA A 115 19.75 -4.35 -13.97
CA ALA A 115 20.35 -3.61 -15.09
C ALA A 115 19.40 -3.50 -16.30
N ASP A 116 18.62 -4.54 -16.58
CA ASP A 116 17.64 -4.60 -17.67
C ASP A 116 16.34 -3.81 -17.40
N GLY A 117 16.17 -3.24 -16.20
CA GLY A 117 14.98 -2.51 -15.78
C GLY A 117 13.87 -3.38 -15.18
N SER A 118 14.03 -4.70 -15.15
CA SER A 118 13.13 -5.59 -14.41
C SER A 118 13.26 -5.34 -12.90
N LEU A 119 12.20 -5.60 -12.16
CA LEU A 119 12.16 -5.31 -10.72
C LEU A 119 12.98 -6.33 -9.93
N ILE A 120 13.76 -5.84 -8.96
CA ILE A 120 14.31 -6.69 -7.90
C ILE A 120 13.16 -7.00 -6.93
N ARG A 121 13.01 -8.27 -6.57
CA ARG A 121 11.87 -8.77 -5.77
C ARG A 121 12.40 -9.39 -4.48
N LEU A 122 11.59 -9.35 -3.42
CA LEU A 122 11.91 -9.96 -2.12
C LEU A 122 13.23 -9.49 -1.48
N LEU A 123 13.73 -8.31 -1.87
CA LEU A 123 14.91 -7.68 -1.28
C LEU A 123 14.53 -6.96 0.01
N ASP A 124 15.24 -7.25 1.09
CA ASP A 124 15.14 -6.51 2.34
C ASP A 124 15.97 -5.23 2.26
N VAL A 125 15.31 -4.11 2.54
CA VAL A 125 15.91 -2.77 2.58
C VAL A 125 15.78 -2.22 3.99
N ARG A 126 16.91 -1.91 4.62
CA ARG A 126 16.96 -1.27 5.92
C ARG A 126 16.87 0.23 5.75
N VAL A 127 15.95 0.85 6.47
CA VAL A 127 15.82 2.31 6.61
C VAL A 127 16.09 2.65 8.07
N ALA A 128 16.97 3.60 8.35
CA ALA A 128 17.37 3.92 9.73
C ALA A 128 17.47 5.44 9.94
N SER A 129 17.00 5.90 11.09
CA SER A 129 17.22 7.26 11.58
C SER A 129 18.14 7.21 12.79
N ALA A 130 19.29 7.88 12.69
CA ALA A 130 20.24 7.98 13.78
C ALA A 130 19.69 8.84 14.94
N GLU A 131 18.96 9.91 14.60
CA GLU A 131 18.30 10.80 15.56
C GLU A 131 17.28 10.05 16.41
N LEU A 132 16.39 9.27 15.77
CA LEU A 132 15.36 8.51 16.45
C LEU A 132 15.88 7.21 17.09
N LYS A 133 17.15 6.86 16.84
CA LYS A 133 17.76 5.57 17.21
C LYS A 133 16.88 4.38 16.80
N ARG A 134 16.25 4.48 15.63
CA ARG A 134 15.26 3.51 15.13
C ARG A 134 15.61 3.07 13.72
N SER A 135 15.34 1.80 13.44
CA SER A 135 15.43 1.24 12.09
C SER A 135 14.24 0.38 11.76
N TRP A 136 13.90 0.36 10.48
CA TRP A 136 12.85 -0.44 9.86
C TRP A 136 13.51 -1.31 8.79
N VAL A 137 12.94 -2.49 8.57
CA VAL A 137 13.26 -3.31 7.41
C VAL A 137 11.98 -3.41 6.59
N VAL A 138 12.05 -2.99 5.33
CA VAL A 138 10.95 -3.07 4.37
C VAL A 138 11.41 -3.94 3.22
N ARG A 139 10.56 -4.89 2.81
CA ARG A 139 10.85 -5.82 1.72
C ARG A 139 10.23 -5.32 0.43
N THR A 140 11.00 -5.30 -0.66
CA THR A 140 10.43 -5.04 -2.00
C THR A 140 9.40 -6.10 -2.36
N TYR A 141 8.35 -5.73 -3.10
CA TYR A 141 7.20 -6.59 -3.38
C TYR A 141 7.62 -7.95 -3.97
N ALA A 142 6.89 -8.99 -3.56
CA ALA A 142 7.00 -10.31 -4.17
C ALA A 142 6.41 -10.30 -5.60
N PRO A 143 6.68 -11.33 -6.41
CA PRO A 143 5.91 -11.55 -7.63
C PRO A 143 4.41 -11.63 -7.30
N GLU A 144 3.56 -10.96 -8.10
CA GLU A 144 2.10 -11.06 -8.04
C GLU A 144 1.42 -10.63 -6.71
N SER A 145 2.15 -10.01 -5.76
CA SER A 145 1.57 -9.65 -4.45
C SER A 145 0.83 -8.31 -4.42
N VAL A 146 1.46 -7.27 -4.97
CA VAL A 146 0.96 -5.88 -4.94
C VAL A 146 1.24 -5.23 -6.29
N ASN A 147 0.24 -4.57 -6.85
CA ASN A 147 0.41 -3.80 -8.08
C ASN A 147 0.94 -2.41 -7.73
N SER A 148 2.06 -2.06 -8.34
CA SER A 148 2.68 -0.73 -8.28
C SER A 148 1.68 0.36 -8.69
N ASP A 149 1.76 1.56 -8.13
CA ASP A 149 1.09 2.76 -8.64
C ASP A 149 1.47 3.05 -10.10
N ASP A 150 0.57 3.69 -10.86
CA ASP A 150 0.76 3.90 -12.29
C ASP A 150 1.83 4.98 -12.59
N TYR A 151 1.96 5.97 -11.69
CA TYR A 151 2.96 7.04 -11.77
C TYR A 151 4.29 6.60 -11.16
N TYR A 152 4.29 6.28 -9.85
CA TYR A 152 5.53 5.94 -9.14
C TYR A 152 6.12 4.61 -9.58
N ARG A 153 5.24 3.66 -9.97
CA ARG A 153 5.60 2.31 -10.42
C ARG A 153 6.59 1.65 -9.46
N GLU A 154 6.31 1.85 -8.18
CA GLU A 154 7.11 1.47 -7.04
C GLU A 154 7.00 -0.04 -6.78
N ASN A 155 8.04 -0.60 -6.20
CA ASN A 155 8.01 -1.95 -5.64
C ASN A 155 8.38 -1.96 -4.16
N LEU A 156 8.35 -0.80 -3.50
CA LEU A 156 8.64 -0.61 -2.10
C LEU A 156 7.96 0.69 -1.64
N VAL A 157 7.23 0.63 -0.52
CA VAL A 157 6.72 1.82 0.17
C VAL A 157 6.93 1.60 1.65
N LEU A 158 7.39 2.63 2.33
CA LEU A 158 7.45 2.70 3.79
C LEU A 158 6.88 4.05 4.22
N SER A 159 5.67 4.00 4.76
CA SER A 159 5.01 5.16 5.36
C SER A 159 5.40 5.29 6.83
N ASP A 160 4.74 6.23 7.50
CA ASP A 160 4.90 6.50 8.91
C ASP A 160 6.39 6.65 9.28
N LEU A 161 7.08 7.50 8.53
CA LEU A 161 8.41 7.98 8.87
C LEU A 161 8.32 9.42 9.40
N PRO A 162 8.71 9.70 10.65
CA PRO A 162 8.86 11.08 11.10
C PRO A 162 9.80 11.87 10.19
N ALA A 163 9.58 13.18 10.04
CA ALA A 163 10.48 14.01 9.27
C ALA A 163 11.89 14.00 9.87
N GLY A 164 12.90 13.98 9.00
CA GLY A 164 14.30 13.93 9.42
C GLY A 164 15.21 13.28 8.38
N GLU A 165 16.49 13.15 8.74
CA GLU A 165 17.50 12.47 7.93
C GLU A 165 17.48 10.96 8.20
N TYR A 166 17.56 10.20 7.11
CA TYR A 166 17.58 8.74 7.11
C TYR A 166 18.74 8.21 6.28
N THR A 167 19.20 7.02 6.68
CA THR A 167 20.06 6.17 5.86
C THR A 167 19.25 5.00 5.34
N LEU A 168 19.38 4.72 4.05
CA LEU A 168 18.88 3.52 3.41
C LEU A 168 20.06 2.59 3.11
N GLN A 169 19.92 1.30 3.43
CA GLN A 169 20.95 0.28 3.18
C GLN A 169 20.33 -1.05 2.74
N PHE A 170 20.98 -1.74 1.80
CA PHE A 170 20.68 -3.13 1.45
C PHE A 170 21.90 -3.80 0.81
N SER A 171 21.89 -5.13 0.75
CA SER A 171 22.91 -5.91 0.06
C SER A 171 22.28 -6.57 -1.18
N TYR A 172 22.92 -6.46 -2.33
CA TYR A 172 22.47 -7.09 -3.57
C TYR A 172 23.66 -7.56 -4.39
N ASN A 173 23.65 -8.81 -4.86
CA ASN A 173 24.77 -9.45 -5.56
C ASN A 173 26.11 -9.25 -4.83
N GLU A 174 26.13 -9.57 -3.52
CA GLU A 174 27.30 -9.45 -2.62
C GLU A 174 27.87 -8.01 -2.48
N THR A 175 27.17 -7.01 -3.00
CA THR A 175 27.54 -5.60 -2.88
C THR A 175 26.60 -4.90 -1.91
N ASP A 176 27.19 -4.19 -0.95
CA ASP A 176 26.45 -3.34 -0.03
C ASP A 176 26.21 -1.96 -0.65
N TYR A 177 24.94 -1.56 -0.70
CA TYR A 177 24.51 -0.26 -1.19
C TYR A 177 23.96 0.57 -0.03
N GLN A 178 24.34 1.84 0.00
CA GLN A 178 23.85 2.79 1.00
C GLN A 178 23.65 4.18 0.38
N THR A 179 22.61 4.89 0.83
CA THR A 179 22.43 6.31 0.54
C THR A 179 21.77 7.02 1.72
N ARG A 180 21.85 8.35 1.74
CA ARG A 180 21.14 9.20 2.69
C ARG A 180 20.04 9.97 1.99
N PHE A 181 18.95 10.23 2.71
CA PHE A 181 17.81 10.97 2.21
C PHE A 181 17.06 11.64 3.36
N ASN A 182 16.18 12.58 3.04
CA ASN A 182 15.34 13.27 4.01
C ASN A 182 13.88 12.90 3.80
N ILE A 183 13.17 12.64 4.88
CA ILE A 183 11.71 12.62 4.89
C ILE A 183 11.22 14.01 5.26
N LEU A 184 10.29 14.54 4.45
CA LEU A 184 9.63 15.82 4.71
C LEU A 184 8.18 15.57 5.15
N PRO A 185 7.63 16.40 6.07
CA PRO A 185 6.25 16.28 6.52
C PRO A 185 5.25 16.33 5.36
N GLY A 186 4.33 15.38 5.31
CA GLY A 186 3.25 15.29 4.33
C GLY A 186 3.72 15.02 2.89
N ALA A 187 5.00 14.74 2.67
CA ALA A 187 5.57 14.60 1.34
C ALA A 187 5.94 13.14 1.02
N ILE A 188 5.95 12.85 -0.28
CA ILE A 188 6.53 11.64 -0.83
C ILE A 188 8.02 11.91 -1.10
N THR A 189 8.87 11.04 -0.57
CA THR A 189 10.27 10.96 -0.93
C THR A 189 10.47 9.78 -1.86
N TYR A 190 10.78 10.06 -3.13
CA TYR A 190 10.94 9.04 -4.16
C TYR A 190 12.41 8.70 -4.39
N ILE A 191 12.75 7.42 -4.27
CA ILE A 191 14.10 6.91 -4.50
C ILE A 191 14.04 5.70 -5.42
N THR A 192 14.92 5.68 -6.40
CA THR A 192 15.13 4.52 -7.26
C THR A 192 16.54 3.99 -7.10
N PHE A 193 16.71 2.70 -7.32
CA PHE A 193 17.98 2.03 -7.49
C PHE A 193 17.94 1.22 -8.77
N ARG A 194 18.97 1.33 -9.60
CA ARG A 194 19.17 0.45 -10.74
C ARG A 194 20.58 -0.12 -10.72
N GLU A 195 20.69 -1.44 -10.77
CA GLU A 195 21.97 -2.13 -10.90
C GLU A 195 22.79 -1.56 -12.06
N GLY A 196 24.07 -1.27 -11.81
CA GLY A 196 24.97 -0.61 -12.76
C GLY A 196 24.86 0.91 -12.85
N PHE A 197 23.77 1.52 -12.35
CA PHE A 197 23.55 2.98 -12.38
C PHE A 197 23.49 3.62 -10.98
N GLY A 198 23.15 2.85 -9.94
CA GLY A 198 23.08 3.30 -8.55
C GLY A 198 21.76 3.98 -8.19
N PHE A 199 21.82 4.88 -7.19
CA PHE A 199 20.65 5.57 -6.67
C PHE A 199 20.28 6.81 -7.49
N SER A 200 18.98 7.13 -7.53
CA SER A 200 18.45 8.38 -8.09
C SER A 200 17.20 8.81 -7.35
N ASN A 201 17.00 10.12 -7.20
CA ASN A 201 15.78 10.73 -6.66
C ASN A 201 14.93 11.41 -7.74
N ARG A 202 15.25 11.18 -9.03
CA ARG A 202 14.47 11.72 -10.14
C ARG A 202 13.09 11.06 -10.16
N LEU A 203 12.04 11.88 -10.11
CA LEU A 203 10.67 11.42 -10.29
C LEU A 203 10.48 10.81 -11.70
N PRO A 204 9.54 9.87 -11.86
CA PRO A 204 9.16 9.38 -13.18
C PRO A 204 8.75 10.54 -14.08
N ASP A 205 9.13 10.47 -15.35
CA ASP A 205 8.60 11.39 -16.34
C ASP A 205 7.07 11.26 -16.32
N ALA A 206 6.37 12.40 -16.25
CA ALA A 206 4.93 12.40 -16.39
C ALA A 206 4.61 11.71 -17.71
N SER A 207 3.91 10.58 -17.65
CA SER A 207 3.31 10.03 -18.86
C SER A 207 2.49 11.13 -19.51
N SER A 208 2.51 11.19 -20.84
CA SER A 208 1.64 12.05 -21.66
C SER A 208 0.16 11.63 -21.58
N SER A 209 -0.33 11.37 -20.38
CA SER A 209 -1.73 11.23 -20.04
C SER A 209 -2.19 12.58 -19.48
N ASN A 210 -2.80 13.38 -20.36
CA ASN A 210 -3.57 14.57 -20.00
C ASN A 210 -4.44 14.29 -18.77
N ASN A 211 -4.09 14.85 -17.62
CA ASN A 211 -5.02 15.03 -16.50
C ASN A 211 -4.51 16.22 -15.68
N LEU A 212 -4.75 17.41 -16.23
CA LEU A 212 -4.83 18.63 -15.44
C LEU A 212 -5.95 18.41 -14.42
N TRP A 213 -5.56 18.32 -13.16
CA TRP A 213 -6.46 18.59 -12.04
C TRP A 213 -7.16 19.92 -12.29
N GLN A 214 -8.48 19.90 -12.48
CA GLN A 214 -9.32 21.05 -12.22
C GLN A 214 -10.04 20.78 -10.91
N PRO A 215 -9.79 21.57 -9.84
CA PRO A 215 -10.64 21.50 -8.66
C PRO A 215 -12.04 21.94 -9.06
N VAL A 216 -13.02 21.09 -8.78
CA VAL A 216 -14.42 21.51 -8.80
C VAL A 216 -14.60 22.37 -7.56
N GLU A 217 -14.61 23.69 -7.74
CA GLU A 217 -15.00 24.65 -6.70
C GLU A 217 -16.51 24.51 -6.37
N PRO A 218 -16.93 24.96 -5.17
CA PRO A 218 -17.98 24.33 -4.36
C PRO A 218 -19.41 24.39 -4.91
#